data_AF-A0A8S9KGB1-F1
#
_entry.id   AF-A0A8S9KGB1-F1
#
_cell.length_a   1.000
_cell.length_b   1.000
_cell.length_c   1.000
_cell.angle_alpha   90.00
_cell.angle_beta   90.00
_cell.angle_gamma   90.00
#
_symmetry.space_group_name_H-M   'P 1'
#
loop_
_entity.id
_entity.type
_entity.pdbx_description
1 polymer ?
#
loop_
_entity_poly.entity_id
_entity_poly.type
_entity_poly.pdbx_seq_one_letter_code
_entity_poly.pdbx_strand_id
1 'polypeptide(L)'
;MCFDSSITHTAEAEYATAKTSVWWDIENCPVPKGWDAHSIAQKLNSALVNLSYRGPLTITAYGNTELIPKAVQQALSSTGISLNHVPSG
;
A
#
# COMPACT_ATOMS: atom_id res chain seq x y z
N MET A 1 26.34 -19.68 -3.27
CA MET A 1 25.36 -18.66 -2.89
C MET A 1 24.08 -19.41 -2.54
N CYS A 2 23.92 -19.79 -1.26
CA CYS A 2 22.73 -20.53 -0.83
C CYS A 2 21.61 -19.51 -0.64
N PHE A 3 20.62 -19.56 -1.52
CA PHE A 3 19.36 -18.85 -1.33
C PHE A 3 18.59 -19.64 -0.27
N ASP A 4 18.69 -19.21 0.98
CA ASP A 4 17.98 -19.88 2.07
C ASP A 4 16.47 -19.79 1.82
N SER A 5 15.85 -20.96 1.83
CA SER A 5 14.47 -21.21 1.39
C SER A 5 13.45 -21.04 2.53
N SER A 6 13.73 -20.18 3.52
CA SER A 6 12.78 -19.82 4.59
C SER A 6 12.61 -18.31 4.69
N ILE A 7 12.04 -17.71 3.65
CA ILE A 7 11.59 -16.33 3.74
C ILE A 7 10.27 -16.28 4.53
N THR A 8 10.36 -16.35 5.85
CA THR A 8 9.55 -15.46 6.67
C THR A 8 10.25 -14.10 6.63
N HIS A 9 9.81 -13.20 5.74
CA HIS A 9 10.30 -11.80 5.64
C HIS A 9 9.89 -11.00 6.89
N THR A 10 10.25 -11.46 8.08
CA THR A 10 10.18 -10.63 9.28
C THR A 10 11.32 -9.61 9.20
N ALA A 11 11.00 -8.35 9.46
CA ALA A 11 11.95 -7.26 9.56
C ALA A 11 13.12 -7.67 10.46
N GLU A 12 14.34 -7.58 9.95
CA GLU A 12 15.52 -7.59 10.81
C GLU A 12 15.42 -6.40 11.78
N ALA A 13 16.01 -6.52 12.97
CA ALA A 13 15.83 -5.54 14.05
C ALA A 13 16.12 -4.09 13.62
N GLU A 14 17.01 -3.89 12.65
CA GLU A 14 17.36 -2.59 12.07
C GLU A 14 16.25 -1.99 11.18
N TYR A 15 15.43 -2.84 10.55
CA TYR A 15 14.32 -2.42 9.70
C TYR A 15 12.97 -2.38 10.43
N ALA A 16 12.90 -2.88 11.66
CA ALA A 16 11.67 -2.92 12.44
C ALA A 16 11.04 -1.53 12.66
N THR A 17 11.85 -0.47 12.74
CA THR A 17 11.38 0.92 12.87
C THR A 17 11.60 1.75 11.60
N ALA A 18 12.03 1.12 10.50
CA ALA A 18 12.28 1.82 9.25
C ALA A 18 10.97 2.35 8.66
N LYS A 19 11.05 3.49 7.98
CA LYS A 19 9.92 4.01 7.22
C LYS A 19 9.60 3.05 6.08
N THR A 20 8.36 2.60 6.00
CA THR A 20 7.87 1.76 4.92
C THR A 20 7.02 2.61 3.98
N SER A 21 7.35 2.58 2.70
CA SER A 21 6.56 3.28 1.67
C SER A 21 5.96 2.26 0.72
N VAL A 22 4.64 2.24 0.60
CA VAL A 22 3.89 1.41 -0.34
C VAL A 22 3.47 2.27 -1.52
N TRP A 23 3.81 1.81 -2.71
CA TRP A 23 3.50 2.47 -3.97
C TRP A 23 2.51 1.57 -4.69
N TRP A 24 1.29 2.07 -4.84
CA TRP A 24 0.19 1.28 -5.38
C TRP A 24 -0.23 1.83 -6.74
N ASP A 25 -0.04 1.03 -7.78
CA ASP A 25 -0.61 1.28 -9.09
C ASP A 25 -2.09 0.87 -9.10
N ILE A 26 -2.98 1.85 -9.12
CA ILE A 26 -4.43 1.61 -9.09
C ILE A 26 -5.02 1.35 -10.48
N GLU A 27 -4.26 1.60 -11.55
CA GLU A 27 -4.67 1.26 -12.91
C GLU A 27 -4.50 -0.24 -13.15
N ASN A 28 -3.36 -0.80 -12.75
CA ASN A 28 -3.10 -2.23 -12.84
C ASN A 28 -3.75 -3.04 -11.71
N CYS A 29 -3.87 -2.47 -10.51
CA CYS A 29 -4.47 -3.12 -9.35
C CYS A 29 -5.63 -2.28 -8.78
N PRO A 30 -6.77 -2.21 -9.48
CA PRO A 30 -7.92 -1.43 -9.01
C PRO A 30 -8.52 -2.04 -7.73
N VAL A 31 -9.14 -1.18 -6.93
CA VAL A 31 -9.93 -1.61 -5.77
C VAL A 31 -11.10 -2.47 -6.26
N PRO A 32 -11.22 -3.74 -5.83
CA PRO A 32 -12.36 -4.58 -6.18
C PRO A 32 -13.68 -3.92 -5.75
N LYS A 33 -14.74 -4.08 -6.53
CA LYS A 33 -16.06 -3.54 -6.18
C LYS A 33 -16.50 -4.06 -4.81
N GLY A 34 -16.79 -3.14 -3.89
CA GLY A 34 -17.23 -3.44 -2.53
C GLY A 34 -16.10 -3.59 -1.50
N TRP A 35 -14.84 -3.37 -1.89
CA TRP A 35 -13.73 -3.27 -0.94
C TRP A 35 -13.45 -1.80 -0.61
N ASP A 36 -13.33 -1.50 0.67
CA ASP A 36 -12.91 -0.17 1.12
C ASP A 36 -11.40 -0.05 1.05
N ALA A 37 -10.92 1.08 0.51
CA ALA A 37 -9.50 1.45 0.58
C ALA A 37 -8.98 1.42 2.03
N HIS A 38 -9.85 1.68 3.01
CA HIS A 38 -9.50 1.65 4.43
C HIS A 38 -9.10 0.25 4.88
N SER A 39 -9.85 -0.75 4.44
CA SER A 39 -9.56 -2.14 4.73
C SER A 39 -8.22 -2.56 4.12
N ILE A 40 -7.87 -2.01 2.94
CA ILE A 40 -6.60 -2.31 2.27
C ILE A 40 -5.43 -1.70 3.04
N ALA A 41 -5.52 -0.42 3.41
CA ALA A 41 -4.51 0.25 4.24
C ALA A 41 -4.29 -0.49 5.57
N GLN A 42 -5.39 -0.87 6.24
CA GLN A 42 -5.33 -1.62 7.49
C GLN A 42 -4.73 -3.02 7.32
N LYS A 43 -5.06 -3.74 6.24
CA LYS A 43 -4.47 -5.04 5.94
C LYS A 43 -2.98 -4.94 5.64
N LEU A 44 -2.55 -3.94 4.88
CA LEU A 44 -1.14 -3.68 4.61
C LEU A 44 -0.39 -3.37 5.91
N ASN A 45 -0.94 -2.47 6.74
CA ASN A 45 -0.34 -2.14 8.03
C ASN A 45 -0.28 -3.37 8.96
N SER A 46 -1.36 -4.15 9.05
CA SER A 46 -1.40 -5.36 9.88
C SER A 46 -0.41 -6.42 9.40
N ALA A 47 -0.29 -6.59 8.08
CA ALA A 47 0.70 -7.49 7.50
C ALA A 47 2.13 -7.04 7.82
N LEU A 48 2.43 -5.75 7.66
CA LEU A 48 3.74 -5.18 7.99
C LEU A 48 4.08 -5.32 9.47
N VAL A 49 3.13 -5.03 10.37
CA VAL A 49 3.30 -5.19 11.82
C VAL A 49 3.51 -6.65 12.20
N ASN A 50 2.78 -7.59 11.57
CA ASN A 50 3.00 -9.03 11.76
C ASN A 50 4.38 -9.48 11.27
N LEU A 51 4.91 -8.81 10.25
CA LEU A 51 6.27 -8.98 9.77
C LEU A 51 7.28 -8.16 10.60
N SER A 52 6.93 -7.65 11.78
CA SER A 52 7.80 -6.83 12.65
C SER A 52 8.21 -5.47 12.08
N TYR A 53 7.66 -5.03 10.96
CA TYR A 53 7.78 -3.65 10.47
C TYR A 53 6.75 -2.77 11.18
N ARG A 54 7.19 -2.13 12.27
CA ARG A 54 6.40 -1.22 13.12
C ARG A 54 6.74 0.25 12.89
N GLY A 55 7.58 0.54 11.89
CA GLY A 55 7.91 1.90 11.52
C GLY A 55 6.75 2.64 10.84
N PRO A 56 6.91 3.94 10.57
CA PRO A 56 5.88 4.74 9.89
C PRO A 56 5.59 4.19 8.49
N LEU A 57 4.33 3.90 8.21
CA LEU A 57 3.84 3.45 6.91
C LEU A 57 3.27 4.64 6.12
N THR A 58 3.78 4.85 4.91
CA THR A 58 3.24 5.78 3.92
C THR A 58 2.69 4.98 2.76
N ILE A 59 1.47 5.26 2.34
CA ILE A 59 0.86 4.61 1.18
C ILE A 59 0.55 5.69 0.15
N THR A 60 1.02 5.47 -1.07
CA THR A 60 0.81 6.38 -2.20
C THR A 60 0.25 5.61 -3.38
N ALA A 61 -0.92 6.02 -3.85
CA ALA A 61 -1.57 5.48 -5.03
C ALA A 61 -1.19 6.32 -6.26
N TYR A 62 -0.99 5.67 -7.40
CA TYR A 62 -0.66 6.28 -8.68
C TYR A 62 -1.64 5.79 -9.73
N GLY A 63 -2.19 6.73 -10.51
CA GLY A 63 -3.01 6.41 -11.67
C GLY A 63 -3.77 7.61 -12.20
N ASN A 64 -4.47 7.40 -13.31
CA ASN A 64 -5.28 8.45 -13.90
C ASN A 64 -6.59 8.66 -13.12
N THR A 65 -6.72 9.78 -12.42
CA THR A 65 -7.92 10.15 -11.64
C THR A 65 -9.15 10.36 -12.51
N GLU A 66 -9.02 10.49 -13.82
CA GLU A 66 -10.16 10.53 -14.74
C GLU A 66 -10.75 9.14 -15.00
N LEU A 67 -9.90 8.11 -14.99
CA LEU A 67 -10.29 6.70 -15.17
C LEU A 67 -10.72 6.05 -13.85
N ILE A 68 -10.20 6.54 -12.72
CA ILE A 68 -10.50 6.01 -11.38
C ILE A 68 -11.87 6.53 -10.91
N PRO A 69 -12.79 5.65 -10.45
CA PRO A 69 -14.07 6.08 -9.90
C PRO A 69 -13.91 7.07 -8.73
N LYS A 70 -14.71 8.15 -8.71
CA LYS A 70 -14.68 9.15 -7.62
C LYS A 70 -14.86 8.54 -6.23
N ALA A 71 -15.68 7.50 -6.11
CA ALA A 71 -15.86 6.77 -4.85
C ALA A 71 -14.55 6.19 -4.32
N VAL A 72 -13.69 5.69 -5.22
CA VAL A 72 -12.38 5.16 -4.86
C VAL A 72 -11.42 6.29 -4.49
N GLN A 73 -11.42 7.39 -5.24
CA GLN A 73 -10.60 8.57 -4.90
C GLN A 73 -10.96 9.13 -3.52
N GLN A 74 -12.26 9.20 -3.20
CA GLN A 74 -12.75 9.61 -1.89
C GLN A 74 -12.36 8.62 -0.81
N ALA A 75 -12.46 7.31 -1.07
CA ALA A 75 -12.03 6.29 -0.12
C ALA A 75 -10.52 6.39 0.18
N LEU A 76 -9.68 6.64 -0.83
CA LEU A 76 -8.23 6.87 -0.66
C LEU A 76 -7.94 8.14 0.14
N SER A 77 -8.59 9.25 -0.18
CA SER A 77 -8.44 10.50 0.57
C SER A 77 -8.89 10.36 2.02
N SER A 78 -10.02 9.68 2.28
CA SER A 78 -10.55 9.40 3.61
C SER A 78 -9.63 8.52 4.47
N THR A 79 -8.78 7.73 3.81
CA THR A 79 -7.86 6.79 4.48
C THR A 79 -6.47 7.37 4.72
N GLY A 80 -6.21 8.57 4.22
CA GLY A 80 -4.89 9.19 4.26
C GLY A 80 -3.92 8.61 3.21
N ILE A 81 -4.43 7.87 2.21
CA ILE A 81 -3.63 7.44 1.07
C ILE A 81 -3.52 8.62 0.10
N SER A 82 -2.29 9.04 -0.18
CA SER A 82 -2.03 10.08 -1.18
C SER A 82 -2.26 9.52 -2.58
N LEU A 83 -3.20 10.09 -3.32
CA LEU A 83 -3.43 9.74 -4.73
C LEU A 83 -2.71 10.75 -5.63
N ASN A 84 -1.67 10.29 -6.32
CA ASN A 84 -0.96 11.07 -7.32
C ASN A 84 -1.58 10.84 -8.69
N HIS A 85 -2.04 11.93 -9.32
CA HIS A 85 -2.51 11.90 -10.69
C HIS A 85 -1.33 11.69 -11.63
N VAL A 86 -1.40 10.62 -12.42
CA VAL A 86 -0.47 10.36 -13.51
C VAL A 86 -1.29 10.32 -14.80
N PRO A 87 -1.11 11.27 -15.73
CA PRO A 87 -1.79 11.22 -17.01
C PRO A 87 -1.27 10.03 -17.81
N SER A 88 -2.18 9.15 -18.22
CA SER A 88 -1.89 8.09 -19.19
C SER A 88 -1.56 8.74 -20.53
N GLY A 89 -0.33 8.58 -21.01
CA GLY A 89 0.19 9.15 -22.26
C GLY A 89 -0.36 8.50 -23.51
#